data_AF-X1MM43-F1
#
_entry.id   AF-X1MM43-F1
#
_cell.length_a   1.000
_cell.length_b   1.000
_cell.length_c   1.000
_cell.angle_alpha   90.00
_cell.angle_beta   90.00
_cell.angle_gamma   90.00
#
_symmetry.space_group_name_H-M   'P 1'
#
loop_
_entity.id
_entity.type
_entity.pdbx_description
1 polymer ?
#
loop_
_entity_poly.entity_id
_entity_poly.type
_entity_poly.pdbx_seq_one_letter_code
_entity_poly.pdbx_strand_id
1 'polypeptide(L)'
;IDKDTDLSSVTRARTHPLLTKFKRKGEDIYLWTTYNLDQIDINFANENVLLEIIDVILFYASKRARVIRLDAIGHIWKKLGTSCINLKETHYIIQLIRAILNEIFPDTLLLTQTNVPHKENVSYFGNGYNEVQLVYQFALSLLVLHTFYTGDASRLLEWASRLKNVSDKTAFFNVLATHDGLGVVPVKAILTDKEITDIADNIKERGGYISYKTAEDGVKKPYEMNITYYSAIADSKNTEELNIKKFIASQAIILSLLGIPGIYIHSLFGTENYLEG
;
A
#
# COMPACT_ATOMS: atom_id res chain seq x y z
N ILE A 1 -13.73 -22.44 8.51
CA ILE A 1 -13.17 -22.20 9.87
C ILE A 1 -14.34 -22.16 10.84
N ASP A 2 -14.17 -22.61 12.09
CA ASP A 2 -15.27 -22.51 13.07
C ASP A 2 -15.59 -21.02 13.34
N LYS A 3 -16.87 -20.67 13.45
CA LYS A 3 -17.31 -19.30 13.72
C LYS A 3 -16.70 -18.74 15.02
N ASP A 4 -16.40 -19.62 15.98
CA ASP A 4 -15.91 -19.25 17.32
C ASP A 4 -14.37 -19.29 17.41
N THR A 5 -13.68 -19.40 16.26
CA THR A 5 -12.21 -19.40 16.22
C THR A 5 -11.66 -18.06 16.74
N ASP A 6 -10.71 -18.13 17.68
CA ASP A 6 -10.01 -16.94 18.16
C ASP A 6 -9.11 -16.33 17.08
N LEU A 7 -9.49 -15.15 16.62
CA LEU A 7 -8.78 -14.34 15.63
C LEU A 7 -8.33 -12.98 16.22
N SER A 8 -8.27 -12.87 17.55
CA SER A 8 -7.88 -11.63 18.24
C SER A 8 -6.48 -11.14 17.87
N SER A 9 -5.55 -12.07 17.61
CA SER A 9 -4.16 -11.76 17.23
C SER A 9 -4.01 -11.24 15.79
N VAL A 10 -5.03 -11.40 14.94
CA VAL A 10 -4.92 -11.07 13.51
C VAL A 10 -4.94 -9.56 13.28
N THR A 11 -4.01 -9.08 12.45
CA THR A 11 -4.00 -7.69 12.00
C THR A 11 -5.18 -7.43 11.06
N ARG A 12 -6.09 -6.56 11.49
CA ARG A 12 -7.29 -6.21 10.71
C ARG A 12 -7.04 -5.06 9.73
N ALA A 13 -7.37 -5.30 8.45
CA ALA A 13 -7.42 -4.29 7.39
C ALA A 13 -8.75 -3.51 7.38
N ARG A 14 -9.81 -4.09 7.94
CA ARG A 14 -11.17 -3.52 8.01
C ARG A 14 -11.78 -3.72 9.40
N THR A 15 -12.86 -2.99 9.70
CA THR A 15 -13.51 -3.01 11.02
C THR A 15 -14.51 -4.15 11.20
N HIS A 16 -15.01 -4.75 10.11
CA HIS A 16 -15.95 -5.88 10.20
C HIS A 16 -15.25 -7.18 10.65
N PRO A 17 -16.01 -8.21 11.04
CA PRO A 17 -15.46 -9.54 11.36
C PRO A 17 -14.65 -10.14 10.20
N LEU A 18 -13.65 -10.96 10.54
CA LEU A 18 -12.82 -11.68 9.56
C LEU A 18 -13.49 -12.91 8.97
N LEU A 19 -14.54 -13.42 9.62
CA LEU A 19 -15.29 -14.59 9.16
C LEU A 19 -16.66 -14.14 8.67
N THR A 20 -16.89 -14.36 7.38
CA THR A 20 -18.18 -14.09 6.73
C THR A 20 -18.94 -15.38 6.52
N LYS A 21 -20.25 -15.33 6.78
CA LYS A 21 -21.16 -16.45 6.65
C LYS A 21 -21.57 -16.62 5.18
N PHE A 22 -21.41 -17.81 4.64
CA PHE A 22 -21.85 -18.22 3.30
C PHE A 22 -22.72 -19.48 3.35
N LYS A 23 -23.40 -19.76 2.25
CA LYS A 23 -24.17 -21.00 2.06
C LYS A 23 -23.46 -21.92 1.08
N ARG A 24 -23.22 -23.17 1.48
CA ARG A 24 -22.72 -24.23 0.60
C ARG A 24 -23.63 -25.44 0.71
N LYS A 25 -24.32 -25.77 -0.38
CA LYS A 25 -25.28 -26.90 -0.43
C LYS A 25 -26.32 -26.87 0.71
N GLY A 26 -26.79 -25.67 1.09
CA GLY A 26 -27.77 -25.46 2.16
C GLY A 26 -27.18 -25.25 3.56
N GLU A 27 -25.93 -25.67 3.78
CA GLU A 27 -25.25 -25.54 5.07
C GLU A 27 -24.56 -24.18 5.22
N ASP A 28 -24.54 -23.70 6.46
CA ASP A 28 -23.80 -22.49 6.83
C ASP A 28 -22.31 -22.81 6.94
N ILE A 29 -21.49 -22.08 6.20
CA ILE A 29 -20.03 -22.14 6.29
C ILE A 29 -19.47 -20.75 6.57
N TYR A 30 -18.32 -20.69 7.23
CA TYR A 30 -17.63 -19.44 7.53
C TYR A 30 -16.29 -19.42 6.81
N LEU A 31 -16.12 -18.39 5.98
CA LEU A 31 -14.93 -18.17 5.15
C LEU A 31 -14.22 -16.89 5.59
N TRP A 32 -12.90 -16.89 5.44
CA TRP A 32 -12.06 -15.76 5.79
C TRP A 32 -12.21 -14.66 4.72
N THR A 33 -12.52 -13.44 5.15
CA THR A 33 -12.68 -12.25 4.30
C THR A 33 -11.97 -11.07 4.95
N THR A 34 -10.70 -10.87 4.61
CA THR A 34 -9.82 -9.82 5.19
C THR A 34 -10.27 -8.42 4.77
N TYR A 35 -10.74 -8.30 3.54
CA TYR A 35 -11.24 -7.08 2.92
C TYR A 35 -12.77 -7.17 2.81
N ASN A 36 -13.39 -6.92 1.67
CA ASN A 36 -14.85 -6.90 1.59
C ASN A 36 -15.48 -8.30 1.79
N LEU A 37 -16.76 -8.32 2.16
CA LEU A 37 -17.51 -9.55 2.48
C LEU A 37 -17.63 -10.51 1.27
N ASP A 38 -17.47 -9.99 0.05
CA ASP A 38 -17.46 -10.73 -1.21
C ASP A 38 -16.05 -11.15 -1.66
N GLN A 39 -15.01 -10.76 -0.92
CA GLN A 39 -13.61 -11.09 -1.20
C GLN A 39 -13.13 -12.19 -0.26
N ILE A 40 -13.27 -13.45 -0.69
CA ILE A 40 -12.81 -14.62 0.06
C ILE A 40 -11.30 -14.76 -0.08
N ASP A 41 -10.58 -14.81 1.05
CA ASP A 41 -9.15 -15.06 1.08
C ASP A 41 -8.81 -16.44 0.51
N ILE A 42 -7.81 -16.47 -0.37
CA ILE A 42 -7.28 -17.69 -0.98
C ILE A 42 -6.37 -18.41 0.02
N ASN A 43 -6.52 -19.73 0.13
CA ASN A 43 -5.72 -20.54 1.05
C ASN A 43 -4.39 -21.00 0.42
N PHE A 44 -3.34 -20.20 0.56
CA PHE A 44 -1.99 -20.52 0.07
C PHE A 44 -1.31 -21.69 0.79
N ALA A 45 -1.86 -22.17 1.92
CA ALA A 45 -1.35 -23.38 2.57
C ALA A 45 -1.74 -24.67 1.84
N ASN A 46 -2.69 -24.60 0.88
CA ASN A 46 -2.99 -25.70 -0.03
C ASN A 46 -2.08 -25.60 -1.25
N GLU A 47 -1.25 -26.61 -1.47
CA GLU A 47 -0.28 -26.67 -2.56
C GLU A 47 -0.92 -26.56 -3.95
N ASN A 48 -2.12 -27.13 -4.14
CA ASN A 48 -2.82 -27.02 -5.43
C ASN A 48 -3.23 -25.58 -5.71
N VAL A 49 -3.66 -24.85 -4.67
CA VAL A 49 -4.02 -23.43 -4.80
C VAL A 49 -2.79 -22.59 -5.12
N LEU A 50 -1.65 -22.87 -4.49
CA LEU A 50 -0.39 -22.19 -4.80
C LEU A 50 0.02 -22.41 -6.27
N LEU A 51 -0.07 -23.66 -6.76
CA LEU A 51 0.24 -23.99 -8.16
C LEU A 51 -0.70 -23.26 -9.14
N GLU A 52 -2.00 -23.21 -8.88
CA GLU A 52 -2.96 -22.48 -9.70
C GLU A 52 -2.64 -20.97 -9.76
N ILE A 53 -2.23 -20.36 -8.64
CA ILE A 53 -1.82 -18.95 -8.61
C ILE A 53 -0.53 -18.73 -9.42
N ILE A 54 0.43 -19.65 -9.33
CA ILE A 54 1.65 -19.61 -10.15
C ILE A 54 1.27 -19.70 -11.63
N ASP A 55 0.36 -20.59 -12.02
CA ASP A 55 -0.10 -20.73 -13.40
C ASP A 55 -0.77 -19.44 -13.91
N VAL A 56 -1.57 -18.76 -13.08
CA VAL A 56 -2.14 -17.45 -13.43
C VAL A 56 -1.04 -16.39 -13.64
N ILE A 57 -0.03 -16.36 -12.77
CA ILE A 57 1.11 -15.43 -12.90
C ILE A 57 1.88 -15.71 -14.20
N LEU A 58 2.16 -16.99 -14.49
CA LEU A 58 2.84 -17.41 -15.71
C LEU A 58 2.02 -17.13 -16.96
N PHE A 59 0.69 -17.27 -16.88
CA PHE A 59 -0.20 -16.86 -17.96
C PHE A 59 -0.02 -15.38 -18.29
N TYR A 60 -0.08 -14.47 -17.31
CA TYR A 60 0.12 -13.04 -17.57
C TYR A 60 1.54 -12.72 -18.06
N ALA A 61 2.57 -13.37 -17.50
CA ALA A 61 3.94 -13.24 -17.97
C ALA A 61 4.09 -13.68 -19.45
N SER A 62 3.45 -14.80 -19.84
CA SER A 62 3.41 -15.28 -21.23
C SER A 62 2.71 -14.29 -22.19
N LYS A 63 1.80 -13.45 -21.66
CA LYS A 63 1.18 -12.35 -22.39
C LYS A 63 2.01 -11.06 -22.37
N ARG A 64 3.29 -11.15 -22.02
CA ARG A 64 4.28 -10.05 -22.00
C ARG A 64 4.02 -9.00 -20.91
N ALA A 65 3.37 -9.38 -19.81
CA ALA A 65 3.32 -8.51 -18.63
C ALA A 65 4.75 -8.22 -18.14
N ARG A 66 5.12 -6.93 -18.12
CA ARG A 66 6.45 -6.47 -17.67
C ARG A 66 6.53 -6.26 -16.17
N VAL A 67 5.40 -5.97 -15.52
CA VAL A 67 5.31 -5.81 -14.08
C VAL A 67 4.03 -6.50 -13.61
N ILE A 68 4.14 -7.36 -12.61
CA ILE A 68 3.02 -7.98 -11.91
C ILE A 68 2.98 -7.41 -10.49
N ARG A 69 1.93 -6.65 -10.20
CA ARG A 69 1.68 -6.09 -8.87
C ARG A 69 1.02 -7.15 -7.99
N LEU A 70 1.72 -7.55 -6.93
CA LEU A 70 1.26 -8.49 -5.92
C LEU A 70 0.38 -7.73 -4.92
N ASP A 71 -0.91 -7.71 -5.19
CA ASP A 71 -1.92 -7.09 -4.34
C ASP A 71 -2.09 -7.84 -3.02
N ALA A 72 -2.24 -7.10 -1.92
CA ALA A 72 -2.49 -7.66 -0.58
C ALA A 72 -1.49 -8.75 -0.13
N ILE A 73 -0.28 -8.76 -0.70
CA ILE A 73 0.64 -9.89 -0.61
C ILE A 73 1.02 -10.23 0.84
N GLY A 74 1.08 -9.21 1.71
CA GLY A 74 1.39 -9.40 3.13
C GLY A 74 0.40 -10.30 3.86
N HIS A 75 -0.83 -10.45 3.36
CA HIS A 75 -1.88 -11.22 4.00
C HIS A 75 -1.98 -12.67 3.52
N ILE A 76 -1.22 -13.14 2.53
CA ILE A 76 -1.54 -14.43 1.88
C ILE A 76 -1.42 -15.68 2.79
N TRP A 77 -0.65 -15.61 3.88
CA TRP A 77 -0.46 -16.73 4.80
C TRP A 77 -1.19 -16.53 6.13
N LYS A 78 -1.93 -17.56 6.57
CA LYS A 78 -2.73 -17.52 7.79
C LYS A 78 -2.22 -18.53 8.80
N LYS A 79 -1.91 -18.05 10.01
CA LYS A 79 -1.51 -18.89 11.14
C LYS A 79 -2.18 -18.37 12.41
N LEU A 80 -3.07 -19.17 12.99
CA LEU A 80 -3.76 -18.83 14.24
C LEU A 80 -2.76 -18.49 15.35
N GLY A 81 -3.11 -17.53 16.20
CA GLY A 81 -2.22 -16.99 17.23
C GLY A 81 -1.10 -16.09 16.72
N THR A 82 -1.15 -15.65 15.46
CA THR A 82 -0.20 -14.67 14.88
C THR A 82 -0.95 -13.50 14.24
N SER A 83 -0.20 -12.50 13.78
CA SER A 83 -0.73 -11.34 13.07
C SER A 83 -1.36 -11.65 11.71
N CYS A 84 -1.04 -12.81 11.10
CA CYS A 84 -1.43 -13.16 9.71
C CYS A 84 -1.11 -12.06 8.69
N ILE A 85 -0.04 -11.30 8.94
CA ILE A 85 0.52 -10.31 8.01
C ILE A 85 2.05 -10.42 8.05
N ASN A 86 2.69 -10.33 6.89
CA ASN A 86 4.16 -10.36 6.73
C ASN A 86 4.81 -11.61 7.36
N LEU A 87 4.12 -12.75 7.34
CA LEU A 87 4.66 -14.00 7.87
C LEU A 87 5.78 -14.54 6.96
N LYS A 88 6.71 -15.32 7.51
CA LYS A 88 7.85 -15.89 6.77
C LYS A 88 7.40 -16.71 5.55
N GLU A 89 6.26 -17.38 5.64
CA GLU A 89 5.72 -18.19 4.55
C GLU A 89 5.27 -17.33 3.36
N THR A 90 4.81 -16.09 3.59
CA THR A 90 4.58 -15.10 2.53
C THR A 90 5.87 -14.83 1.76
N HIS A 91 6.97 -14.59 2.46
CA HIS A 91 8.28 -14.36 1.84
C HIS A 91 8.75 -15.59 1.04
N TYR A 92 8.61 -16.80 1.57
CA TYR A 92 8.97 -18.02 0.83
C TYR A 92 8.17 -18.21 -0.45
N ILE A 93 6.87 -17.89 -0.44
CA ILE A 93 6.03 -17.94 -1.65
C ILE A 93 6.52 -16.92 -2.68
N ILE A 94 6.84 -15.69 -2.27
CA ILE A 94 7.40 -14.68 -3.18
C ILE A 94 8.74 -15.14 -3.76
N GLN A 95 9.60 -15.75 -2.94
CA GLN A 95 10.89 -16.29 -3.41
C GLN A 95 10.71 -17.40 -4.45
N LEU A 96 9.74 -18.29 -4.24
CA LEU A 96 9.39 -19.32 -5.21
C LEU A 96 8.91 -18.71 -6.53
N ILE A 97 7.94 -17.78 -6.47
CA ILE A 97 7.42 -17.09 -7.67
C ILE A 97 8.57 -16.37 -8.39
N ARG A 98 9.44 -15.69 -7.63
CA ARG A 98 10.59 -14.98 -8.19
C ARG A 98 11.56 -15.91 -8.90
N ALA A 99 11.89 -17.05 -8.29
CA ALA A 99 12.78 -18.04 -8.88
C ALA A 99 12.24 -18.60 -10.20
N ILE A 100 10.94 -18.92 -10.24
CA ILE A 100 10.26 -19.41 -11.45
C ILE A 100 10.29 -18.34 -12.55
N LEU A 101 9.94 -17.09 -12.23
CA LEU A 101 9.94 -16.00 -13.22
C LEU A 101 11.35 -15.70 -13.74
N ASN A 102 12.39 -15.73 -12.90
CA ASN A 102 13.76 -15.53 -13.35
C ASN A 102 14.19 -16.56 -14.41
N GLU A 103 13.71 -17.79 -14.32
CA GLU A 103 14.04 -18.86 -15.26
C GLU A 103 13.26 -18.75 -16.57
N ILE A 104 11.95 -18.48 -16.48
CA ILE A 104 11.04 -18.59 -17.65
C ILE A 104 10.79 -17.22 -18.30
N PHE A 105 10.67 -16.16 -17.50
CA PHE A 105 10.29 -14.81 -17.92
C PHE A 105 11.13 -13.74 -17.20
N PRO A 106 12.46 -13.69 -17.41
CA PRO A 106 13.38 -12.84 -16.66
C PRO A 106 13.07 -11.32 -16.76
N ASP A 107 12.34 -10.90 -17.78
CA ASP A 107 11.93 -9.52 -18.01
C ASP A 107 10.62 -9.10 -17.28
N THR A 108 9.97 -10.04 -16.57
CA THR A 108 8.79 -9.78 -15.76
C THR A 108 9.18 -9.45 -14.32
N LEU A 109 8.94 -8.21 -13.93
CA LEU A 109 9.21 -7.70 -12.59
C LEU A 109 8.04 -7.97 -11.64
N LEU A 110 8.34 -8.24 -10.37
CA LEU A 110 7.36 -8.25 -9.30
C LEU A 110 7.38 -6.92 -8.55
N LEU A 111 6.20 -6.42 -8.21
CA LEU A 111 5.97 -5.22 -7.40
C LEU A 111 5.08 -5.59 -6.22
N THR A 112 5.55 -5.49 -4.98
CA THR A 112 4.65 -5.68 -3.83
C THR A 112 3.78 -4.47 -3.62
N GLN A 113 2.52 -4.67 -3.21
CA GLN A 113 1.76 -3.65 -2.51
C GLN A 113 1.65 -4.00 -1.02
N THR A 114 2.33 -3.22 -0.19
CA THR A 114 2.32 -3.36 1.26
C THR A 114 2.29 -1.99 1.94
N ASN A 115 1.14 -1.63 2.50
CA ASN A 115 0.94 -0.37 3.20
C ASN A 115 1.39 -0.46 4.67
N VAL A 116 2.70 -0.69 4.87
CA VAL A 116 3.33 -1.00 6.17
C VAL A 116 4.49 -0.04 6.45
N PRO A 117 5.03 0.02 7.69
CA PRO A 117 6.19 0.84 8.00
C PRO A 117 7.39 0.51 7.11
N HIS A 118 8.25 1.51 6.85
CA HIS A 118 9.32 1.42 5.86
C HIS A 118 10.22 0.17 6.00
N LYS A 119 10.58 -0.23 7.22
CA LYS A 119 11.42 -1.41 7.46
C LYS A 119 10.76 -2.72 6.99
N GLU A 120 9.46 -2.88 7.23
CA GLU A 120 8.68 -4.04 6.78
C GLU A 120 8.43 -3.98 5.27
N ASN A 121 8.28 -2.79 4.70
CA ASN A 121 8.11 -2.64 3.26
C ASN A 121 9.39 -3.03 2.50
N VAL A 122 10.55 -2.60 2.98
CA VAL A 122 11.86 -2.90 2.38
C VAL A 122 12.24 -4.38 2.55
N SER A 123 11.71 -5.10 3.55
CA SER A 123 12.04 -6.52 3.73
C SER A 123 11.55 -7.39 2.56
N TYR A 124 10.60 -6.92 1.76
CA TYR A 124 10.14 -7.61 0.55
C TYR A 124 11.15 -7.61 -0.60
N PHE A 125 12.26 -6.88 -0.49
CA PHE A 125 13.40 -7.10 -1.39
C PHE A 125 14.17 -8.38 -1.06
N GLY A 126 13.90 -9.03 0.09
CA GLY A 126 14.65 -10.19 0.55
C GLY A 126 16.13 -9.85 0.74
N ASN A 127 17.01 -10.63 0.10
CA ASN A 127 18.45 -10.34 0.05
C ASN A 127 18.86 -9.37 -1.09
N GLY A 128 17.88 -8.77 -1.77
CA GLY A 128 18.07 -7.93 -2.95
C GLY A 128 18.01 -8.68 -4.28
N TYR A 129 17.94 -10.01 -4.29
CA TYR A 129 17.98 -10.81 -5.52
C TYR A 129 16.90 -11.90 -5.58
N ASN A 130 16.33 -12.29 -4.44
CA ASN A 130 15.49 -13.47 -4.33
C ASN A 130 13.99 -13.19 -4.13
N GLU A 131 13.57 -11.96 -3.86
CA GLU A 131 12.15 -11.59 -3.76
C GLU A 131 11.76 -10.58 -4.85
N VAL A 132 10.93 -9.58 -4.53
CA VAL A 132 10.46 -8.63 -5.54
C VAL A 132 11.55 -7.66 -5.96
N GLN A 133 11.41 -7.14 -7.18
CA GLN A 133 12.28 -6.11 -7.73
C GLN A 133 11.83 -4.72 -7.31
N LEU A 134 10.53 -4.53 -7.09
CA LEU A 134 9.93 -3.22 -6.84
C LEU A 134 9.09 -3.20 -5.56
N VAL A 135 9.22 -2.13 -4.77
CA VAL A 135 8.33 -1.85 -3.62
C VAL A 135 7.86 -0.40 -3.67
N TYR A 136 6.59 -0.15 -3.32
CA TYR A 136 6.06 1.22 -3.25
C TYR A 136 6.70 2.04 -2.14
N GLN A 137 6.83 3.36 -2.33
CA GLN A 137 7.18 4.30 -1.27
C GLN A 137 5.95 5.06 -0.77
N PHE A 138 5.02 4.36 -0.11
CA PHE A 138 3.76 4.97 0.36
C PHE A 138 3.96 6.09 1.40
N ALA A 139 5.08 6.11 2.14
CA ALA A 139 5.40 7.20 3.06
C ALA A 139 5.60 8.55 2.34
N LEU A 140 6.06 8.52 1.08
CA LEU A 140 6.44 9.71 0.33
C LEU A 140 5.28 10.72 0.19
N SER A 141 4.08 10.22 -0.09
CA SER A 141 2.89 11.05 -0.34
C SER A 141 2.61 12.01 0.82
N LEU A 142 2.52 11.49 2.05
CA LEU A 142 2.21 12.30 3.24
C LEU A 142 3.40 13.14 3.71
N LEU A 143 4.64 12.70 3.48
CA LEU A 143 5.82 13.51 3.77
C LEU A 143 5.90 14.74 2.85
N VAL A 144 5.55 14.59 1.58
CA VAL A 144 5.47 15.73 0.66
C VAL A 144 4.34 16.68 1.08
N LEU A 145 3.14 16.18 1.39
CA LEU A 145 2.05 17.02 1.89
C LEU A 145 2.46 17.77 3.17
N HIS A 146 3.07 17.08 4.13
CA HIS A 146 3.60 17.69 5.35
C HIS A 146 4.53 18.87 5.03
N THR A 147 5.46 18.69 4.09
CA THR A 147 6.37 19.77 3.67
C THR A 147 5.65 20.95 3.05
N PHE A 148 4.64 20.73 2.20
CA PHE A 148 3.88 21.83 1.61
C PHE A 148 2.95 22.54 2.59
N TYR A 149 2.48 21.86 3.64
CA TYR A 149 1.61 22.44 4.66
C TYR A 149 2.38 23.22 5.73
N THR A 150 3.58 22.75 6.10
CA THR A 150 4.40 23.36 7.14
C THR A 150 5.45 24.34 6.60
N GLY A 151 5.79 24.23 5.31
CA GLY A 151 6.95 24.93 4.74
C GLY A 151 8.30 24.33 5.16
N ASP A 152 8.30 23.15 5.78
CA ASP A 152 9.52 22.48 6.29
C ASP A 152 9.76 21.12 5.60
N ALA A 153 10.92 21.00 4.94
CA ALA A 153 11.35 19.80 4.25
C ALA A 153 12.12 18.80 5.14
N SER A 154 12.36 19.11 6.42
CA SER A 154 13.26 18.35 7.29
C SER A 154 12.86 16.87 7.41
N ARG A 155 11.57 16.56 7.62
CA ARG A 155 11.06 15.18 7.70
C ARG A 155 11.27 14.39 6.41
N LEU A 156 10.96 15.03 5.28
CA LEU A 156 11.13 14.44 3.95
C LEU A 156 12.60 14.17 3.65
N LEU A 157 13.49 15.13 3.94
CA LEU A 157 14.93 15.01 3.72
C LEU A 157 15.56 13.95 4.63
N GLU A 158 15.19 13.91 5.91
CA GLU A 158 15.67 12.89 6.85
C GLU A 158 15.29 11.48 6.35
N TRP A 159 14.03 11.27 5.96
CA TRP A 159 13.58 10.00 5.40
C TRP A 159 14.28 9.67 4.07
N ALA A 160 14.37 10.62 3.15
CA ALA A 160 14.97 10.42 1.83
C ALA A 160 16.48 10.10 1.93
N SER A 161 17.19 10.71 2.88
CA SER A 161 18.63 10.47 3.13
C SER A 161 18.95 9.04 3.54
N ARG A 162 17.95 8.30 4.05
CA ARG A 162 18.09 6.90 4.46
C ARG A 162 17.81 5.90 3.35
N LEU A 163 17.26 6.36 2.22
CA LEU A 163 16.97 5.50 1.09
C LEU A 163 18.26 4.99 0.46
N LYS A 164 18.39 3.67 0.38
CA LYS A 164 19.51 2.98 -0.25
C LYS A 164 18.94 1.82 -1.06
N ASN A 165 19.51 1.59 -2.24
CA ASN A 165 19.22 0.38 -2.98
C ASN A 165 19.73 -0.83 -2.20
N VAL A 166 18.93 -1.89 -2.13
CA VAL A 166 19.34 -3.16 -1.51
C VAL A 166 20.30 -3.91 -2.45
N SER A 167 20.06 -3.83 -3.76
CA SER A 167 20.94 -4.34 -4.81
C SER A 167 20.81 -3.53 -6.10
N ASP A 168 21.60 -3.88 -7.12
CA ASP A 168 21.46 -3.39 -8.50
C ASP A 168 20.23 -3.96 -9.24
N LYS A 169 19.48 -4.89 -8.63
CA LYS A 169 18.26 -5.52 -9.17
C LYS A 169 16.97 -5.04 -8.52
N THR A 170 17.07 -4.10 -7.58
CA THR A 170 15.92 -3.56 -6.84
C THR A 170 15.75 -2.07 -7.09
N ALA A 171 14.51 -1.60 -7.12
CA ALA A 171 14.19 -0.19 -7.18
C ALA A 171 12.94 0.14 -6.36
N PHE A 172 12.89 1.35 -5.81
CA PHE A 172 11.68 1.89 -5.21
C PHE A 172 10.70 2.34 -6.30
N PHE A 173 9.41 2.23 -6.03
CA PHE A 173 8.35 2.78 -6.87
C PHE A 173 7.72 3.99 -6.16
N ASN A 174 8.08 5.18 -6.62
CA ASN A 174 7.79 6.45 -5.99
C ASN A 174 6.43 6.97 -6.45
N VAL A 175 5.49 7.13 -5.53
CA VAL A 175 4.12 7.59 -5.84
C VAL A 175 3.69 8.67 -4.85
N LEU A 176 2.88 9.61 -5.34
CA LEU A 176 2.17 10.58 -4.49
C LEU A 176 0.68 10.27 -4.37
N ALA A 177 0.10 9.61 -5.38
CA ALA A 177 -1.28 9.18 -5.38
C ALA A 177 -1.43 7.84 -6.08
N THR A 178 -2.52 7.15 -5.74
CA THR A 178 -2.94 5.88 -6.31
C THR A 178 -4.46 5.88 -6.48
N HIS A 179 -5.02 4.75 -6.90
CA HIS A 179 -6.46 4.54 -6.86
C HIS A 179 -6.99 4.37 -5.41
N ASP A 180 -6.15 3.88 -4.50
CA ASP A 180 -6.42 3.89 -3.06
C ASP A 180 -6.19 5.29 -2.48
N GLY A 181 -6.67 5.52 -1.25
CA GLY A 181 -6.35 6.71 -0.47
C GLY A 181 -4.90 6.74 0.03
N LEU A 182 -4.50 7.89 0.58
CA LEU A 182 -3.17 8.10 1.13
C LEU A 182 -3.05 7.39 2.49
N GLY A 183 -2.30 6.29 2.53
CA GLY A 183 -2.11 5.48 3.73
C GLY A 183 -1.33 6.18 4.84
N VAL A 184 -1.81 6.11 6.07
CA VAL A 184 -1.16 6.73 7.24
C VAL A 184 -0.11 5.82 7.89
N VAL A 185 -0.30 4.50 7.81
CA VAL A 185 0.59 3.50 8.45
C VAL A 185 2.08 3.71 8.12
N PRO A 186 2.49 3.99 6.87
CA PRO A 186 3.90 4.12 6.50
C PRO A 186 4.62 5.29 7.16
N VAL A 187 3.90 6.34 7.56
CA VAL A 187 4.49 7.55 8.19
C VAL A 187 4.43 7.54 9.71
N LYS A 188 3.78 6.57 10.36
CA LYS A 188 3.64 6.53 11.83
C LYS A 188 4.96 6.47 12.61
N ALA A 189 6.03 6.00 11.98
CA ALA A 189 7.37 5.96 12.57
C ALA A 189 8.21 7.22 12.22
N ILE A 190 7.65 8.17 11.48
CA ILE A 190 8.35 9.34 10.93
C ILE A 190 7.68 10.64 11.39
N LEU A 191 6.36 10.70 11.33
CA LEU A 191 5.54 11.82 11.77
C LEU A 191 4.89 11.50 13.11
N THR A 192 4.75 12.51 13.95
CA THR A 192 4.01 12.48 15.21
C THR A 192 2.51 12.38 14.96
N ASP A 193 1.77 11.87 15.95
CA ASP A 193 0.30 11.83 15.89
C ASP A 193 -0.32 13.23 15.66
N LYS A 194 0.32 14.29 16.17
CA LYS A 194 -0.09 15.68 15.93
C LYS A 194 0.11 16.07 14.46
N GLU A 195 1.31 15.88 13.90
CA GLU A 195 1.59 16.20 12.49
C GLU A 195 0.63 15.44 11.55
N ILE A 196 0.33 14.17 11.85
CA ILE A 196 -0.64 13.37 11.09
C ILE A 196 -2.06 13.94 11.20
N THR A 197 -2.46 14.38 12.40
CA THR A 197 -3.78 14.99 12.63
C THR A 197 -3.90 16.31 11.89
N ASP A 198 -2.86 17.16 11.93
CA ASP A 198 -2.83 18.43 11.22
C ASP A 198 -2.95 18.23 9.70
N ILE A 199 -2.31 17.20 9.13
CA ILE A 199 -2.48 16.83 7.71
C ILE A 199 -3.92 16.39 7.44
N ALA A 200 -4.50 15.55 8.31
CA ALA A 200 -5.88 15.08 8.16
C ALA A 200 -6.89 16.23 8.17
N ASP A 201 -6.70 17.20 9.06
CA ASP A 201 -7.57 18.37 9.18
C ASP A 201 -7.42 19.29 7.96
N ASN A 202 -6.20 19.53 7.47
CA ASN A 202 -5.98 20.24 6.19
C ASN A 202 -6.68 19.55 5.02
N ILE A 203 -6.63 18.21 4.95
CA ILE A 203 -7.31 17.46 3.88
C ILE A 203 -8.83 17.61 3.96
N LYS A 204 -9.41 17.58 5.17
CA LYS A 204 -10.85 17.83 5.34
C LYS A 204 -11.26 19.23 4.92
N GLU A 205 -10.47 20.24 5.28
CA GLU A 205 -10.71 21.62 4.85
C GLU A 205 -10.69 21.75 3.32
N ARG A 206 -9.93 20.89 2.63
CA ARG A 206 -9.86 20.79 1.16
C ARG A 206 -10.89 19.82 0.57
N GLY A 207 -11.91 19.43 1.33
CA GLY A 207 -13.01 18.56 0.87
C GLY A 207 -12.65 17.08 0.75
N GLY A 208 -11.52 16.65 1.30
CA GLY A 208 -11.14 15.24 1.37
C GLY A 208 -11.84 14.49 2.52
N TYR A 209 -11.89 13.17 2.41
CA TYR A 209 -12.49 12.28 3.40
C TYR A 209 -11.42 11.49 4.17
N ILE A 210 -11.59 11.34 5.49
CA ILE A 210 -10.64 10.59 6.33
C ILE A 210 -11.32 9.33 6.86
N SER A 211 -10.72 8.19 6.54
CA SER A 211 -11.06 6.90 7.15
C SER A 211 -10.32 6.75 8.47
N TYR A 212 -11.02 6.29 9.50
CA TYR A 212 -10.47 6.13 10.85
C TYR A 212 -10.42 4.67 11.28
N LYS A 213 -9.42 4.33 12.11
CA LYS A 213 -9.35 3.06 12.84
C LYS A 213 -9.39 3.34 14.34
N THR A 214 -10.19 2.56 15.07
CA THR A 214 -10.22 2.60 16.54
C THR A 214 -8.98 1.88 17.07
N ALA A 215 -8.15 2.58 17.85
CA ALA A 215 -7.02 1.99 18.54
C ALA A 215 -7.48 1.23 19.81
N GLU A 216 -6.58 0.49 20.45
CA GLU A 216 -6.88 -0.31 21.65
C GLU A 216 -7.35 0.54 22.84
N ASP A 217 -6.92 1.80 22.88
CA ASP A 217 -7.34 2.81 23.85
C ASP A 217 -8.73 3.41 23.55
N GLY A 218 -9.41 2.95 22.49
CA GLY A 218 -10.70 3.45 22.04
C GLY A 218 -10.63 4.75 21.21
N VAL A 219 -9.44 5.33 21.03
CA VAL A 219 -9.26 6.59 20.29
C VAL A 219 -9.28 6.32 18.79
N LYS A 220 -10.06 7.11 18.05
CA LYS A 220 -10.08 7.06 16.58
C LYS A 220 -8.83 7.77 16.04
N LYS A 221 -7.99 7.02 15.32
CA LYS A 221 -6.81 7.57 14.63
C LYS A 221 -7.02 7.55 13.11
N PRO A 222 -6.56 8.58 12.36
CA PRO A 222 -6.54 8.55 10.91
C PRO A 222 -5.84 7.28 10.40
N TYR A 223 -6.45 6.64 9.40
CA TYR A 223 -5.95 5.41 8.79
C TYR A 223 -5.62 5.61 7.31
N GLU A 224 -6.51 6.30 6.59
CA GLU A 224 -6.38 6.56 5.15
C GLU A 224 -7.05 7.89 4.81
N MET A 225 -6.41 8.67 3.94
CA MET A 225 -6.86 10.00 3.54
C MET A 225 -7.27 9.99 2.06
N ASN A 226 -8.53 10.26 1.78
CA ASN A 226 -9.13 10.16 0.46
C ASN A 226 -9.31 11.55 -0.14
N ILE A 227 -8.42 11.92 -1.05
CA ILE A 227 -8.37 13.21 -1.72
C ILE A 227 -7.54 13.09 -3.01
N THR A 228 -7.90 13.82 -4.06
CA THR A 228 -7.01 13.94 -5.23
C THR A 228 -5.77 14.74 -4.87
N TYR A 229 -4.61 14.37 -5.42
CA TYR A 229 -3.36 15.00 -4.99
C TYR A 229 -3.27 16.49 -5.34
N TYR A 230 -3.93 16.92 -6.42
CA TYR A 230 -4.03 18.34 -6.75
C TYR A 230 -4.82 19.10 -5.68
N SER A 231 -6.03 18.64 -5.35
CA SER A 231 -6.84 19.25 -4.27
C SER A 231 -6.16 19.17 -2.91
N ALA A 232 -5.30 18.19 -2.66
CA ALA A 232 -4.51 18.14 -1.42
C ALA A 232 -3.45 19.26 -1.37
N ILE A 233 -2.80 19.60 -2.48
CA ILE A 233 -1.76 20.65 -2.52
C ILE A 233 -2.35 22.07 -2.65
N ALA A 234 -3.42 22.20 -3.44
CA ALA A 234 -4.04 23.46 -3.81
C ALA A 234 -4.81 24.07 -2.63
N ASP A 235 -4.65 25.38 -2.42
CA ASP A 235 -5.30 26.16 -1.38
C ASP A 235 -6.17 27.26 -1.96
N SER A 236 -7.41 27.37 -1.47
CA SER A 236 -8.34 28.43 -1.88
C SER A 236 -7.88 29.83 -1.50
N LYS A 237 -6.94 29.95 -0.55
CA LYS A 237 -6.31 31.22 -0.17
C LYS A 237 -5.20 31.66 -1.13
N ASN A 238 -4.70 30.76 -1.98
CA ASN A 238 -3.64 31.05 -2.94
C ASN A 238 -4.22 31.45 -4.30
N THR A 239 -3.41 32.14 -5.11
CA THR A 239 -3.71 32.29 -6.54
C THR A 239 -3.62 30.94 -7.25
N GLU A 240 -4.38 30.79 -8.33
CA GLU A 240 -4.33 29.60 -9.19
C GLU A 240 -2.89 29.33 -9.67
N GLU A 241 -2.18 30.38 -10.11
CA GLU A 241 -0.79 30.27 -10.55
C GLU A 241 0.12 29.68 -9.46
N LEU A 242 -0.06 30.07 -8.20
CA LEU A 242 0.71 29.53 -7.09
C LEU A 242 0.35 28.08 -6.81
N ASN A 243 -0.93 27.71 -6.88
CA ASN A 243 -1.36 26.31 -6.70
C ASN A 243 -0.78 25.40 -7.78
N ILE A 244 -0.78 25.84 -9.04
CA ILE A 244 -0.13 25.12 -10.15
C ILE A 244 1.36 24.95 -9.89
N LYS A 245 2.06 26.02 -9.48
CA LYS A 245 3.51 25.96 -9.15
C LYS A 245 3.78 24.97 -8.01
N LYS A 246 2.99 25.01 -6.93
CA LYS A 246 3.12 24.06 -5.81
C LYS A 246 2.88 22.63 -6.28
N PHE A 247 1.86 22.41 -7.09
CA PHE A 247 1.55 21.08 -7.61
C PHE A 247 2.66 20.53 -8.50
N ILE A 248 3.15 21.31 -9.48
CA ILE A 248 4.30 20.93 -10.31
C ILE A 248 5.52 20.64 -9.44
N ALA A 249 5.80 21.48 -8.44
CA ALA A 249 6.90 21.25 -7.51
C ALA A 249 6.77 19.93 -6.75
N SER A 250 5.56 19.55 -6.32
CA SER A 250 5.33 18.24 -5.69
C SER A 250 5.64 17.08 -6.64
N GLN A 251 5.25 17.19 -7.92
CA GLN A 251 5.54 16.17 -8.92
C GLN A 251 7.03 16.14 -9.29
N ALA A 252 7.74 17.27 -9.24
CA ALA A 252 9.18 17.29 -9.46
C ALA A 252 9.95 16.50 -8.38
N ILE A 253 9.44 16.43 -7.15
CA ILE A 253 10.04 15.64 -6.07
C ILE A 253 10.09 14.15 -6.43
N ILE A 254 8.99 13.56 -6.94
CA ILE A 254 9.00 12.13 -7.30
C ILE A 254 9.98 11.81 -8.43
N LEU A 255 10.16 12.74 -9.37
CA LEU A 255 11.08 12.58 -10.50
C LEU A 255 12.55 12.68 -10.08
N SER A 256 12.82 13.25 -8.90
CA SER A 256 14.18 13.50 -8.40
C SER A 256 14.64 12.45 -7.38
N LEU A 257 13.76 11.55 -6.94
CA LEU A 257 14.05 10.55 -5.93
C LEU A 257 14.59 9.25 -6.53
N LEU A 258 15.42 8.56 -5.76
CA LEU A 258 15.92 7.22 -6.08
C LEU A 258 14.74 6.26 -6.35
N GLY A 259 14.69 5.67 -7.54
CA GLY A 259 13.66 4.72 -7.93
C GLY A 259 12.97 5.08 -9.24
N ILE A 260 11.79 4.50 -9.45
CA ILE A 260 10.94 4.68 -10.63
C ILE A 260 9.75 5.57 -10.22
N PRO A 261 9.53 6.72 -10.87
CA PRO A 261 8.37 7.56 -10.60
C PRO A 261 7.10 6.96 -11.21
N GLY A 262 6.08 6.77 -10.37
CA GLY A 262 4.73 6.41 -10.77
C GLY A 262 3.82 7.64 -10.72
N ILE A 263 3.51 8.21 -11.89
CA ILE A 263 2.59 9.35 -12.01
C ILE A 263 1.17 8.82 -12.15
N TYR A 264 0.29 9.18 -11.20
CA TYR A 264 -1.12 8.83 -11.27
C TYR A 264 -1.80 9.66 -12.37
N ILE A 265 -2.72 9.04 -13.12
CA ILE A 265 -3.33 9.69 -14.29
C ILE A 265 -4.03 11.02 -13.94
N HIS A 266 -4.69 11.07 -12.79
CA HIS A 266 -5.32 12.28 -12.27
C HIS A 266 -4.32 13.40 -11.96
N SER A 267 -3.07 13.05 -11.63
CA SER A 267 -1.99 14.00 -11.43
C SER A 267 -1.43 14.58 -12.73
N LEU A 268 -1.62 13.91 -13.88
CA LEU A 268 -1.24 14.47 -15.19
C LEU A 268 -2.16 15.63 -15.60
N PHE A 269 -3.43 15.54 -15.24
CA PHE A 269 -4.44 16.55 -15.59
C PHE A 269 -4.75 17.53 -14.47
N GLY A 270 -4.16 17.34 -13.28
CA GLY A 270 -4.47 18.16 -12.11
C GLY A 270 -5.94 18.07 -11.70
N THR A 271 -6.58 16.89 -11.86
CA THR A 271 -8.01 16.75 -11.59
C THR A 271 -8.33 17.02 -10.12
N GLU A 272 -9.41 17.73 -9.88
CA GLU A 272 -9.94 17.99 -8.54
C GLU A 272 -10.77 16.82 -8.00
N ASN A 273 -11.15 16.93 -6.72
CA ASN A 273 -12.04 15.96 -6.07
C ASN A 273 -13.36 15.81 -6.80
N TYR A 274 -13.80 14.57 -7.00
CA TYR A 274 -15.15 14.27 -7.45
C TYR A 274 -16.06 14.08 -6.22
N LEU A 275 -16.76 15.16 -5.83
CA LEU A 275 -17.55 15.20 -4.59
C LEU A 275 -18.95 14.57 -4.73
N GLU A 276 -19.42 14.36 -5.97
CA GLU A 276 -20.78 13.87 -6.25
C GLU A 276 -20.90 12.33 -6.24
N GLY A 277 -19.77 11.61 -6.40
CA GLY A 277 -19.73 10.15 -6.33
C GLY A 277 -19.95 9.41 -7.64
#